data_AF-A0A844C8U0-F1
#
_entry.id   AF-A0A844C8U0-F1
#
_cell.length_a   1.000
_cell.length_b   1.000
_cell.length_c   1.000
_cell.angle_alpha   90.00
_cell.angle_beta   90.00
_cell.angle_gamma   90.00
#
_symmetry.space_group_name_H-M   'P 1'
#
loop_
_entity.id
_entity.type
_entity.pdbx_description
1 polymer ?
#
loop_
_entity_poly.entity_id
_entity_poly.type
_entity_poly.pdbx_seq_one_letter_code
_entity_poly.pdbx_strand_id
1 'polypeptide(L)'
;MFNNKKLIGILIASIAIVSLVSYSLFSSTSNLVTTSVNEASSWAGRIFSEPVNMVVRFVNSVDNLVNTFEENQYLKQRIDQVNEMQVRIADLEVENEKMRQELNLTETLSEFEPLSATVISRSPDQWMETLVINVGSNDGVRKDLAVMSGNGLIGRVIEVTPNSSKVLLLTSEQSNEGVVSARVQTESGTSANGIVSSYDPKTKNYIMTQVDPDAEIKAGDMVITSGLGGVTPSTLLIGEVASAQMDDYGLFQTVNILPAGEMTDIRFVTVILVGERSEVSED
;
A
#
# COMPACT_ATOMS: atom_id res chain seq x y z
N MET A 1 33.04 -25.13 -28.41
CA MET A 1 34.51 -25.30 -28.49
C MET A 1 35.13 -24.21 -27.59
N PHE A 2 35.25 -24.50 -26.29
CA PHE A 2 35.77 -23.54 -25.31
C PHE A 2 37.20 -23.16 -25.69
N ASN A 3 37.48 -21.86 -25.73
CA ASN A 3 38.70 -21.32 -26.29
C ASN A 3 39.91 -21.82 -25.49
N ASN A 4 40.66 -22.79 -26.02
CA ASN A 4 41.75 -23.52 -25.35
C ASN A 4 42.77 -22.60 -24.65
N LYS A 5 42.91 -21.35 -25.11
CA LYS A 5 43.76 -20.32 -24.50
C LYS A 5 43.35 -19.92 -23.08
N LYS A 6 42.04 -19.90 -22.77
CA LYS A 6 41.53 -19.59 -21.42
C LYS A 6 41.75 -20.77 -20.47
N LEU A 7 41.61 -21.99 -20.97
CA LEU A 7 41.81 -23.22 -20.19
C LEU A 7 43.29 -23.41 -19.83
N ILE A 8 44.20 -23.16 -20.78
CA ILE A 8 45.66 -23.13 -20.55
C ILE A 8 46.04 -22.07 -19.51
N GLY A 9 45.42 -20.88 -19.55
CA GLY A 9 45.69 -19.81 -18.58
C GLY A 9 45.34 -20.21 -17.15
N ILE A 10 44.17 -20.84 -16.94
CA ILE A 10 43.73 -21.33 -15.62
C ILE A 10 44.64 -22.46 -15.12
N LEU A 11 45.07 -23.35 -16.01
CA LEU A 11 45.96 -24.47 -15.68
C LEU A 11 47.34 -23.99 -15.23
N ILE A 12 47.94 -23.03 -15.94
CA ILE A 12 49.23 -22.43 -15.55
C ILE A 12 49.13 -21.71 -14.20
N ALA A 13 48.03 -20.99 -13.95
CA ALA A 13 47.80 -20.31 -12.68
C ALA A 13 47.69 -21.29 -11.50
N SER A 14 46.99 -22.43 -11.69
CA SER A 14 46.87 -23.47 -10.65
C SER A 14 48.22 -24.13 -10.31
N ILE A 15 49.05 -24.41 -11.32
CA ILE A 15 50.38 -25.01 -11.14
C ILE A 15 51.32 -24.05 -10.40
N ALA A 16 51.28 -22.76 -10.72
CA ALA A 16 52.07 -21.74 -10.04
C ALA A 16 51.72 -21.66 -8.53
N ILE A 17 50.43 -21.70 -8.19
CA ILE A 17 49.95 -21.66 -6.80
C ILE A 17 50.42 -22.91 -6.03
N VAL A 18 50.27 -24.09 -6.62
CA VAL A 18 50.69 -25.35 -5.98
C VAL A 18 52.20 -25.38 -5.76
N SER A 19 53.00 -24.93 -6.74
CA SER A 19 54.46 -24.88 -6.61
C SER A 19 54.94 -23.94 -5.49
N LEU A 20 54.24 -22.82 -5.30
CA LEU A 20 54.54 -21.84 -4.25
C LEU A 20 54.25 -22.41 -2.85
N VAL A 21 53.11 -23.11 -2.71
CA VAL A 21 52.71 -23.77 -1.46
C VAL A 21 53.63 -24.95 -1.14
N SER A 22 54.01 -25.75 -2.14
CA SER A 22 54.96 -26.84 -1.95
C SER A 22 56.34 -26.34 -1.53
N TYR A 23 56.84 -25.25 -2.11
CA TYR A 23 58.09 -24.63 -1.69
C TYR A 23 58.01 -24.12 -0.23
N SER A 24 56.89 -23.50 0.13
CA SER A 24 56.63 -23.01 1.49
C SER A 24 56.53 -24.13 2.53
N LEU A 25 56.05 -25.32 2.15
CA LEU A 25 55.90 -26.44 3.08
C LEU A 25 57.20 -27.25 3.24
N PHE A 26 58.08 -27.25 2.22
CA PHE A 26 59.33 -28.00 2.26
C PHE A 26 60.52 -27.26 2.86
N SER A 27 60.46 -25.93 3.03
CA SER A 27 61.61 -25.14 3.52
C SER A 27 61.61 -24.89 5.05
N SER A 28 61.13 -25.83 5.87
CA SER A 28 61.10 -25.65 7.34
C SER A 28 62.07 -26.55 8.08
N THR A 29 63.26 -26.00 8.40
CA THR A 29 64.11 -26.31 9.58
C THR A 29 64.94 -25.03 9.84
N SER A 30 65.24 -24.52 11.03
CA SER A 30 64.99 -24.82 12.44
C SER A 30 65.13 -23.49 13.25
N ASN A 31 64.68 -23.48 14.51
CA ASN A 31 64.64 -22.32 15.41
C ASN A 31 65.98 -21.58 15.60
N LEU A 32 66.07 -20.33 15.14
CA LEU A 32 66.87 -19.23 15.69
C LEU A 32 66.50 -17.94 14.92
N VAL A 33 66.61 -16.79 15.58
CA VAL A 33 66.38 -15.43 15.02
C VAL A 33 64.93 -14.92 15.07
N THR A 34 64.30 -15.07 16.24
CA THR A 34 63.36 -14.07 16.76
C THR A 34 64.11 -12.77 17.09
N THR A 35 64.46 -11.93 16.11
CA THR A 35 64.80 -10.48 16.28
C THR A 35 65.24 -9.76 14.99
N SER A 36 64.56 -9.96 13.85
CA SER A 36 64.77 -9.11 12.66
C SER A 36 63.53 -9.05 11.76
N VAL A 37 62.35 -8.87 12.36
CA VAL A 37 61.06 -8.85 11.64
C VAL A 37 60.45 -7.43 11.56
N ASN A 38 61.16 -6.38 11.98
CA ASN A 38 60.52 -5.06 12.13
C ASN A 38 60.61 -4.07 10.96
N GLU A 39 61.30 -4.32 9.83
CA GLU A 39 61.41 -3.27 8.80
C GLU A 39 61.33 -3.72 7.32
N ALA A 40 60.78 -4.90 7.01
CA ALA A 40 60.60 -5.33 5.61
C ALA A 40 59.19 -5.83 5.26
N SER A 41 58.21 -5.58 6.14
CA SER A 41 56.85 -6.13 6.05
C SER A 41 55.77 -5.15 5.59
N SER A 42 56.11 -3.92 5.17
CA SER A 42 55.11 -2.91 4.80
C SER A 42 54.71 -2.86 3.31
N TRP A 43 55.38 -3.61 2.42
CA TRP A 43 55.10 -3.58 0.97
C TRP A 43 54.40 -4.84 0.43
N ALA A 44 54.55 -6.01 1.07
CA ALA A 44 53.97 -7.26 0.58
C ALA A 44 52.45 -7.38 0.83
N GLY A 45 51.91 -6.72 1.87
CA GLY A 45 50.49 -6.78 2.21
C GLY A 45 49.56 -5.93 1.33
N ARG A 46 50.10 -4.99 0.55
CA ARG A 46 49.31 -4.06 -0.30
C ARG A 46 49.15 -4.50 -1.75
N ILE A 47 49.95 -5.46 -2.23
CA ILE A 47 49.89 -5.92 -3.63
C ILE A 47 48.89 -7.09 -3.81
N PHE A 48 48.57 -7.83 -2.75
CA PHE A 48 47.71 -9.02 -2.84
C PHE A 48 46.26 -8.86 -2.38
N SER A 49 45.90 -7.77 -1.69
CA SER A 49 44.55 -7.58 -1.12
C SER A 49 43.61 -6.70 -1.94
N GLU A 50 44.12 -5.96 -2.92
CA GLU A 50 43.32 -5.08 -3.79
C GLU A 50 42.65 -5.78 -5.00
N PRO A 51 43.24 -6.82 -5.66
CA PRO A 51 42.62 -7.43 -6.83
C PRO A 51 41.32 -8.20 -6.52
N VAL A 52 41.24 -8.84 -5.34
CA VAL A 52 40.08 -9.65 -4.94
C VAL A 52 38.87 -8.77 -4.63
N ASN A 53 39.09 -7.62 -4.00
CA ASN A 53 38.03 -6.65 -3.72
C ASN A 53 37.49 -5.97 -4.98
N MET A 54 38.26 -5.92 -6.07
CA MET A 54 37.82 -5.37 -7.35
C MET A 54 36.88 -6.32 -8.11
N VAL A 55 37.13 -7.64 -8.04
CA VAL A 55 36.27 -8.67 -8.63
C VAL A 55 34.95 -8.79 -7.85
N VAL A 56 34.98 -8.77 -6.51
CA VAL A 56 33.77 -8.79 -5.67
C VAL A 56 32.91 -7.53 -5.90
N ARG A 57 33.53 -6.35 -6.05
CA ARG A 57 32.80 -5.12 -6.41
C ARG A 57 32.21 -5.19 -7.82
N PHE A 58 32.88 -5.84 -8.77
CA PHE A 58 32.37 -6.00 -10.13
C PHE A 58 31.16 -6.94 -10.19
N VAL A 59 31.20 -8.07 -9.49
CA VAL A 59 30.07 -9.02 -9.42
C VAL A 59 28.87 -8.38 -8.72
N ASN A 60 29.07 -7.72 -7.58
CA ASN A 60 27.98 -7.01 -6.87
C ASN A 60 27.39 -5.85 -7.70
N SER A 61 28.20 -5.18 -8.53
CA SER A 61 27.72 -4.11 -9.41
C SER A 61 26.89 -4.64 -10.57
N VAL A 62 27.20 -5.84 -11.07
CA VAL A 62 26.43 -6.50 -12.13
C VAL A 62 25.10 -7.01 -11.59
N ASP A 63 25.07 -7.63 -10.41
CA ASP A 63 23.81 -8.06 -9.77
C ASP A 63 22.90 -6.86 -9.45
N ASN A 64 23.46 -5.76 -8.94
CA ASN A 64 22.69 -4.53 -8.72
C ASN A 64 22.15 -3.92 -10.03
N LEU A 65 22.92 -3.98 -11.12
CA LEU A 65 22.48 -3.50 -12.45
C LEU A 65 21.38 -4.37 -13.05
N VAL A 66 21.49 -5.69 -12.92
CA VAL A 66 20.46 -6.64 -13.40
C VAL A 66 19.19 -6.47 -12.59
N ASN A 67 19.27 -6.43 -11.25
CA ASN A 67 18.12 -6.19 -10.39
C ASN A 67 17.44 -4.84 -10.69
N THR A 68 18.25 -3.78 -10.87
CA THR A 68 17.72 -2.44 -11.21
C THR A 68 17.08 -2.43 -12.60
N PHE A 69 17.62 -3.17 -13.57
CA PHE A 69 17.05 -3.27 -14.91
C PHE A 69 15.74 -4.07 -14.91
N GLU A 70 15.69 -5.19 -14.20
CA GLU A 70 14.47 -5.98 -14.01
C GLU A 70 13.38 -5.18 -13.30
N GLU A 71 13.72 -4.46 -12.22
CA GLU A 71 12.81 -3.55 -11.54
C GLU A 71 12.34 -2.42 -12.46
N ASN A 72 13.23 -1.83 -13.27
CA ASN A 72 12.86 -0.80 -14.23
C ASN A 72 11.91 -1.33 -15.32
N GLN A 73 12.13 -2.54 -15.82
CA GLN A 73 11.25 -3.20 -16.79
C GLN A 73 9.88 -3.51 -16.16
N TYR A 74 9.85 -4.06 -14.94
CA TYR A 74 8.62 -4.32 -14.20
C TYR A 74 7.82 -3.04 -13.94
N LEU A 75 8.48 -1.98 -13.47
CA LEU A 75 7.85 -0.68 -13.24
C LEU A 75 7.33 -0.07 -14.55
N LYS A 76 8.07 -0.17 -15.65
CA LYS A 76 7.59 0.27 -16.97
C LYS A 76 6.33 -0.48 -17.39
N GLN A 77 6.32 -1.81 -17.26
CA GLN A 77 5.13 -2.61 -17.56
C GLN A 77 3.93 -2.19 -16.69
N ARG A 78 4.16 -1.88 -15.41
CA ARG A 78 3.09 -1.41 -14.52
C ARG A 78 2.58 -0.03 -14.93
N ILE A 79 3.46 0.88 -15.32
CA ILE A 79 3.10 2.20 -15.85
C ILE A 79 2.27 2.04 -17.14
N ASP A 80 2.69 1.17 -18.05
CA ASP A 80 1.97 0.90 -19.29
C ASP A 80 0.56 0.33 -19.02
N GLN A 81 0.43 -0.62 -18.09
CA GLN A 81 -0.87 -1.14 -17.64
C GLN A 81 -1.74 -0.04 -17.02
N VAL A 82 -1.18 0.82 -16.17
CA VAL A 82 -1.91 1.93 -15.55
C VAL A 82 -2.36 2.95 -16.59
N ASN A 83 -1.54 3.22 -17.61
CA ASN A 83 -1.92 4.09 -18.72
C ASN A 83 -3.04 3.47 -19.57
N GLU A 84 -2.97 2.17 -19.87
CA GLU A 84 -4.03 1.46 -20.58
C GLU A 84 -5.35 1.48 -19.78
N MET A 85 -5.30 1.25 -18.47
CA MET A 85 -6.47 1.35 -17.59
C MET A 85 -7.05 2.75 -17.56
N GLN A 86 -6.21 3.80 -17.50
CA GLN A 86 -6.68 5.19 -17.54
C GLN A 86 -7.42 5.50 -18.84
N VAL A 87 -6.87 5.09 -19.99
CA VAL A 87 -7.53 5.28 -21.29
C VAL A 87 -8.88 4.55 -21.33
N ARG A 88 -8.92 3.30 -20.82
CA ARG A 88 -10.17 2.53 -20.75
C ARG A 88 -11.20 3.16 -19.82
N ILE A 89 -10.79 3.66 -18.66
CA ILE A 89 -11.69 4.34 -17.71
C ILE A 89 -12.26 5.59 -18.36
N ALA A 90 -11.43 6.41 -19.01
CA ALA A 90 -11.90 7.62 -19.70
C ALA A 90 -12.92 7.30 -20.81
N ASP A 91 -12.69 6.24 -21.59
CA ASP A 91 -13.63 5.78 -22.62
C ASP A 91 -14.96 5.30 -22.01
N LEU A 92 -14.89 4.50 -20.93
CA LEU A 92 -16.06 4.04 -20.19
C LEU A 92 -16.84 5.19 -19.53
N GLU A 93 -16.17 6.22 -19.03
CA GLU A 93 -16.80 7.42 -18.46
C GLU A 93 -17.58 8.19 -19.54
N VAL A 94 -16.98 8.37 -20.72
CA VAL A 94 -17.67 8.99 -21.87
C VAL A 94 -18.88 8.17 -22.31
N GLU A 95 -18.74 6.84 -22.37
CA GLU A 95 -19.84 5.95 -22.72
C GLU A 95 -20.96 5.98 -21.66
N ASN A 96 -20.59 5.96 -20.37
CA ASN A 96 -21.53 6.02 -19.26
C ASN A 96 -22.29 7.35 -19.26
N GLU A 97 -21.60 8.47 -19.49
CA GLU A 97 -22.21 9.79 -19.58
C GLU A 97 -23.20 9.88 -20.75
N LYS A 98 -22.82 9.32 -21.91
CA LYS A 98 -23.74 9.22 -23.06
C LYS A 98 -24.98 8.38 -22.72
N MET A 99 -24.79 7.22 -22.10
CA MET A 99 -25.91 6.38 -21.65
C MET A 99 -26.80 7.12 -20.64
N ARG A 100 -26.22 7.88 -19.70
CA ARG A 100 -26.97 8.69 -18.73
C ARG A 100 -27.80 9.76 -19.41
N GLN A 101 -27.24 10.46 -20.40
CA GLN A 101 -27.97 11.45 -21.17
C GLN A 101 -29.13 10.84 -21.96
N GLU A 102 -28.92 9.67 -22.58
CA GLU A 102 -29.98 8.92 -23.27
C GLU A 102 -31.09 8.47 -22.30
N LEU A 103 -30.74 8.14 -21.06
CA LEU A 103 -31.66 7.71 -20.00
C LEU A 103 -32.20 8.85 -19.12
N ASN A 104 -31.80 10.11 -19.38
CA ASN A 104 -32.09 11.28 -18.54
C ASN A 104 -31.77 11.08 -17.05
N LEU A 105 -30.66 10.43 -16.75
CA LEU A 105 -30.17 10.25 -15.37
C LEU A 105 -29.38 11.50 -14.96
N THR A 106 -29.96 12.34 -14.10
CA THR A 106 -29.36 13.63 -13.68
C THR A 106 -28.57 13.57 -12.39
N GLU A 107 -28.64 12.47 -11.63
CA GLU A 107 -28.00 12.36 -10.32
C GLU A 107 -27.08 11.13 -10.26
N THR A 108 -25.84 11.33 -9.83
CA THR A 108 -24.87 10.26 -9.62
C THR A 108 -24.42 10.25 -8.16
N LEU A 109 -24.29 9.07 -7.59
CA LEU A 109 -23.78 8.91 -6.22
C LEU A 109 -22.25 8.87 -6.18
N SER A 110 -21.55 9.00 -7.32
CA SER A 110 -20.11 8.75 -7.44
C SER A 110 -19.27 10.00 -7.64
N GLU A 111 -19.87 11.15 -7.93
CA GLU A 111 -19.12 12.40 -8.16
C GLU A 111 -18.69 13.03 -6.84
N PHE A 112 -17.40 13.42 -6.77
CA PHE A 112 -16.82 14.12 -5.63
C PHE A 112 -15.55 14.89 -6.02
N GLU A 113 -15.19 15.89 -5.21
CA GLU A 113 -13.95 16.65 -5.33
C GLU A 113 -13.02 16.34 -4.14
N PRO A 114 -11.77 15.89 -4.38
CA PRO A 114 -10.83 15.60 -3.30
C PRO A 114 -10.15 16.88 -2.78
N LEU A 115 -10.19 17.09 -1.46
CA LEU A 115 -9.47 18.16 -0.77
C LEU A 115 -8.39 17.58 0.15
N SER A 116 -7.12 17.81 -0.18
CA SER A 116 -5.99 17.37 0.66
C SER A 116 -5.88 18.18 1.95
N ALA A 117 -5.61 17.50 3.06
CA ALA A 117 -5.41 18.11 4.37
C ALA A 117 -4.29 17.42 5.14
N THR A 118 -3.77 18.11 6.15
CA THR A 118 -2.75 17.61 7.07
C THR A 118 -3.34 17.43 8.47
N VAL A 119 -2.98 16.34 9.12
CA VAL A 119 -3.35 16.08 10.51
C VAL A 119 -2.51 16.98 11.42
N ILE A 120 -3.17 17.84 12.20
CA ILE A 120 -2.54 18.84 13.08
C ILE A 120 -2.62 18.47 14.55
N SER A 121 -3.53 17.57 14.92
CA SER A 121 -3.64 17.10 16.29
C SER A 121 -4.26 15.71 16.37
N ARG A 122 -3.78 14.93 17.34
CA ARG A 122 -4.32 13.63 17.72
C ARG A 122 -4.07 13.44 19.22
N SER A 123 -5.14 13.21 19.98
CA SER A 123 -5.03 12.97 21.42
C SER A 123 -4.53 11.54 21.67
N PRO A 124 -3.53 11.32 22.54
CA PRO A 124 -3.07 9.97 22.88
C PRO A 124 -4.17 9.05 23.42
N ASP A 125 -5.08 9.62 24.23
CA ASP A 125 -6.19 8.88 24.84
C ASP A 125 -7.28 8.48 23.81
N GLN A 126 -7.34 9.17 22.68
CA GLN A 126 -8.33 8.97 21.61
C GLN A 126 -7.66 8.63 20.28
N TRP A 127 -6.48 8.01 20.33
CA TRP A 127 -5.65 7.77 19.15
C TRP A 127 -6.43 7.03 18.07
N MET A 128 -7.23 6.03 18.44
CA MET A 128 -8.04 5.24 17.49
C MET A 128 -9.45 5.78 17.29
N GLU A 129 -9.80 6.92 17.88
CA GLU A 129 -11.16 7.46 17.78
C GLU A 129 -11.22 8.69 16.90
N THR A 130 -10.33 9.67 17.11
CA THR A 130 -10.44 10.97 16.43
C THR A 130 -9.09 11.56 16.04
N LEU A 131 -9.12 12.46 15.06
CA LEU A 131 -8.01 13.33 14.69
C LEU A 131 -8.53 14.71 14.25
N VAL A 132 -7.64 15.71 14.22
CA VAL A 132 -7.96 17.07 13.78
C VAL A 132 -7.13 17.43 12.55
N ILE A 133 -7.77 18.02 11.55
CA ILE A 133 -7.18 18.41 10.26
C ILE A 133 -7.19 19.93 10.07
N ASN A 134 -6.25 20.45 9.27
CA ASN A 134 -6.05 21.89 9.03
C ASN A 134 -6.95 22.52 7.96
N VAL A 135 -8.10 21.91 7.68
CA VAL A 135 -9.10 22.43 6.73
C VAL A 135 -10.45 22.52 7.43
N GLY A 136 -11.20 23.57 7.11
CA GLY A 136 -12.46 23.91 7.77
C GLY A 136 -13.54 24.37 6.81
N SER A 137 -14.56 25.05 7.33
CA SER A 137 -15.67 25.55 6.51
C SER A 137 -15.23 26.54 5.44
N ASN A 138 -14.12 27.27 5.66
CA ASN A 138 -13.56 28.19 4.66
C ASN A 138 -13.03 27.46 3.43
N ASP A 139 -12.70 26.18 3.56
CA ASP A 139 -12.21 25.31 2.48
C ASP A 139 -13.35 24.45 1.89
N GLY A 140 -14.60 24.68 2.29
CA GLY A 140 -15.77 23.92 1.82
C GLY A 140 -16.06 22.64 2.63
N VAL A 141 -15.33 22.39 3.72
CA VAL A 141 -15.58 21.22 4.57
C VAL A 141 -16.90 21.37 5.33
N ARG A 142 -17.70 20.30 5.32
CA ARG A 142 -18.97 20.19 6.03
C ARG A 142 -18.92 18.99 6.97
N LYS A 143 -19.84 18.98 7.94
CA LYS A 143 -20.08 17.79 8.76
C LYS A 143 -20.41 16.61 7.83
N ASP A 144 -20.11 15.41 8.30
CA ASP A 144 -20.49 14.14 7.71
C ASP A 144 -19.75 13.74 6.43
N LEU A 145 -18.89 14.61 5.88
CA LEU A 145 -18.01 14.31 4.74
C LEU A 145 -17.03 13.18 5.05
N ALA A 146 -16.80 12.32 4.06
CA ALA A 146 -15.87 11.21 4.15
C ALA A 146 -14.40 11.68 4.15
N VAL A 147 -13.56 10.96 4.87
CA VAL A 147 -12.11 11.23 4.97
C VAL A 147 -11.34 9.96 4.66
N MET A 148 -10.39 10.07 3.75
CA MET A 148 -9.50 8.99 3.30
C MET A 148 -8.05 9.23 3.71
N SER A 149 -7.28 8.16 3.86
CA SER A 149 -5.83 8.17 4.07
C SER A 149 -5.20 7.09 3.21
N GLY A 150 -4.18 7.46 2.45
CA GLY A 150 -3.69 6.60 1.37
C GLY A 150 -4.84 6.28 0.40
N ASN A 151 -5.14 4.99 0.24
CA ASN A 151 -6.17 4.53 -0.69
C ASN A 151 -7.49 4.13 -0.01
N GLY A 152 -7.63 4.27 1.31
CA GLY A 152 -8.81 3.77 2.04
C GLY A 152 -9.53 4.83 2.86
N LEU A 153 -10.84 4.62 3.00
CA LEU A 153 -11.71 5.36 3.90
C LEU A 153 -11.29 5.10 5.34
N ILE A 154 -11.06 6.18 6.10
CA ILE A 154 -10.62 6.09 7.50
C ILE A 154 -11.64 6.63 8.48
N GLY A 155 -12.60 7.43 8.01
CA GLY A 155 -13.52 8.12 8.88
C GLY A 155 -14.37 9.17 8.19
N ARG A 156 -14.94 10.05 9.01
CA ARG A 156 -15.80 11.16 8.56
C ARG A 156 -15.66 12.39 9.46
N VAL A 157 -15.98 13.55 8.93
CA VAL A 157 -15.98 14.80 9.69
C VAL A 157 -17.16 14.85 10.66
N ILE A 158 -16.91 15.12 11.94
CA ILE A 158 -17.96 15.25 12.97
C ILE A 158 -18.13 16.67 13.52
N GLU A 159 -17.07 17.48 13.47
CA GLU A 159 -17.11 18.89 13.87
C GLU A 159 -16.31 19.72 12.87
N VAL A 160 -16.81 20.92 12.56
CA VAL A 160 -16.15 21.86 11.64
C VAL A 160 -16.03 23.22 12.31
N THR A 161 -14.84 23.79 12.21
CA THR A 161 -14.55 25.18 12.55
C THR A 161 -14.10 25.91 11.28
N PRO A 162 -13.89 27.24 11.30
CA PRO A 162 -13.50 27.97 10.09
C PRO A 162 -12.24 27.44 9.38
N ASN A 163 -11.23 26.98 10.15
CA ASN A 163 -9.91 26.61 9.62
C ASN A 163 -9.44 25.20 10.05
N SER A 164 -10.30 24.43 10.72
CA SER A 164 -9.98 23.06 11.13
C SER A 164 -11.23 22.22 11.28
N SER A 165 -11.08 20.92 11.22
CA SER A 165 -12.19 19.97 11.38
C SER A 165 -11.75 18.77 12.21
N LYS A 166 -12.68 18.22 12.99
CA LYS A 166 -12.49 16.98 13.74
C LYS A 166 -13.06 15.81 12.94
N VAL A 167 -12.27 14.77 12.80
CA VAL A 167 -12.61 13.53 12.08
C VAL A 167 -12.81 12.42 13.11
N LEU A 168 -13.94 11.71 13.01
CA LEU A 168 -14.20 10.46 13.69
C LEU A 168 -13.73 9.31 12.81
N LEU A 169 -12.88 8.45 13.36
CA LEU A 169 -12.33 7.30 12.66
C LEU A 169 -13.30 6.11 12.70
N LEU A 170 -13.26 5.28 11.65
CA LEU A 170 -13.99 4.00 11.60
C LEU A 170 -13.52 2.99 12.65
N THR A 171 -12.34 3.22 13.24
CA THR A 171 -11.79 2.44 14.35
C THR A 171 -12.39 2.81 15.71
N SER A 172 -13.23 3.86 15.77
CA SER A 172 -13.90 4.30 16.99
C SER A 172 -14.93 3.28 17.46
N GLU A 173 -14.98 3.03 18.77
CA GLU A 173 -16.02 2.18 19.40
C GLU A 173 -17.36 2.92 19.58
N GLN A 174 -17.46 4.19 19.18
CA GLN A 174 -18.69 4.97 19.23
C GLN A 174 -19.69 4.49 18.17
N SER A 175 -20.46 3.47 18.55
CA SER A 175 -21.21 2.57 17.68
C SER A 175 -22.30 3.17 16.79
N ASN A 176 -22.67 4.45 16.97
CA ASN A 176 -23.78 5.06 16.24
C ASN A 176 -23.37 6.17 15.26
N GLU A 177 -22.16 6.74 15.38
CA GLU A 177 -21.76 7.91 14.57
C GLU A 177 -20.81 7.56 13.43
N GLY A 178 -20.13 6.41 13.52
CA GLY A 178 -19.13 5.93 12.55
C GLY A 178 -19.66 4.98 11.46
N VAL A 179 -20.98 4.85 11.30
CA VAL A 179 -21.55 3.87 10.36
C VAL A 179 -21.39 4.32 8.90
N VAL A 180 -21.05 3.38 8.02
CA VAL A 180 -20.89 3.63 6.58
C VAL A 180 -21.64 2.57 5.78
N SER A 181 -22.55 3.00 4.92
CA SER A 181 -23.19 2.12 3.94
C SER A 181 -22.16 1.65 2.92
N ALA A 182 -21.98 0.33 2.83
CA ALA A 182 -20.97 -0.30 2.00
C ALA A 182 -21.58 -1.34 1.06
N ARG A 183 -20.83 -1.68 0.01
CA ARG A 183 -21.11 -2.85 -0.82
C ARG A 183 -19.83 -3.63 -1.08
N VAL A 184 -19.97 -4.94 -1.14
CA VAL A 184 -18.93 -5.85 -1.64
C VAL A 184 -19.02 -5.88 -3.17
N GLN A 185 -17.91 -5.63 -3.85
CA GLN A 185 -17.76 -5.82 -5.29
C GLN A 185 -17.21 -7.23 -5.53
N THR A 186 -18.06 -8.11 -6.07
CA THR A 186 -17.64 -9.45 -6.49
C THR A 186 -17.26 -9.45 -7.98
N GLU A 187 -16.36 -10.36 -8.37
CA GLU A 187 -15.98 -10.56 -9.78
C GLU A 187 -17.17 -10.91 -10.69
N SER A 188 -18.22 -11.52 -10.12
CA SER A 188 -19.44 -11.95 -10.82
C SER A 188 -20.39 -10.78 -11.15
N GLY A 189 -20.10 -9.57 -10.65
CA GLY A 189 -20.99 -8.41 -10.76
C GLY A 189 -22.15 -8.41 -9.76
N THR A 190 -22.28 -9.45 -8.93
CA THR A 190 -23.20 -9.47 -7.78
C THR A 190 -22.66 -8.53 -6.71
N SER A 191 -23.48 -7.60 -6.24
CA SER A 191 -23.10 -6.70 -5.14
C SER A 191 -23.91 -7.01 -3.90
N ALA A 192 -23.24 -7.27 -2.79
CA ALA A 192 -23.89 -7.43 -1.50
C ALA A 192 -23.76 -6.13 -0.70
N ASN A 193 -24.89 -5.52 -0.36
CA ASN A 193 -24.92 -4.31 0.47
C ASN A 193 -24.85 -4.68 1.95
N GLY A 194 -24.41 -3.72 2.77
CA GLY A 194 -24.40 -3.84 4.23
C GLY A 194 -23.87 -2.56 4.88
N ILE A 195 -23.59 -2.65 6.17
CA ILE A 195 -23.17 -1.50 6.99
C ILE A 195 -21.87 -1.83 7.68
N VAL A 196 -20.83 -1.04 7.43
CA VAL A 196 -19.62 -1.04 8.25
C VAL A 196 -19.96 -0.30 9.54
N SER A 197 -19.96 -1.01 10.66
CA SER A 197 -20.51 -0.51 11.93
C SER A 197 -19.53 -0.54 13.09
N SER A 198 -18.46 -1.32 12.99
CA SER A 198 -17.51 -1.50 14.09
C SER A 198 -16.13 -1.91 13.58
N TYR A 199 -15.19 -1.93 14.52
CA TYR A 199 -13.80 -2.33 14.31
C TYR A 199 -13.39 -3.29 15.41
N ASP A 200 -12.72 -4.39 15.04
CA ASP A 200 -12.13 -5.31 16.02
C ASP A 200 -10.64 -4.97 16.21
N PRO A 201 -10.23 -4.43 17.38
CA PRO A 201 -8.84 -4.06 17.63
C PRO A 201 -7.89 -5.26 17.72
N LYS A 202 -8.41 -6.49 17.94
CA LYS A 202 -7.58 -7.70 18.00
C LYS A 202 -7.17 -8.16 16.62
N THR A 203 -8.11 -8.20 15.68
CA THR A 203 -7.87 -8.60 14.30
C THR A 203 -7.46 -7.43 13.40
N LYS A 204 -7.69 -6.20 13.85
CA LYS A 204 -7.52 -4.93 13.11
C LYS A 204 -8.39 -4.85 11.87
N ASN A 205 -9.56 -5.47 11.91
CA ASN A 205 -10.51 -5.49 10.81
C ASN A 205 -11.69 -4.57 11.08
N TYR A 206 -12.21 -3.94 10.02
CA TYR A 206 -13.57 -3.42 10.06
C TYR A 206 -14.57 -4.56 9.99
N ILE A 207 -15.74 -4.35 10.58
CA ILE A 207 -16.83 -5.31 10.60
C ILE A 207 -18.01 -4.71 9.85
N MET A 208 -18.41 -5.40 8.80
CA MET A 208 -19.61 -5.11 8.02
C MET A 208 -20.70 -6.11 8.37
N THR A 209 -21.88 -5.60 8.67
CA THR A 209 -23.06 -6.37 9.08
C THR A 209 -24.22 -6.14 8.12
N GLN A 210 -25.32 -6.87 8.34
CA GLN A 210 -26.54 -6.80 7.51
C GLN A 210 -26.32 -7.17 6.05
N VAL A 211 -25.37 -8.07 5.82
CA VAL A 211 -25.06 -8.57 4.49
C VAL A 211 -25.98 -9.75 4.18
N ASP A 212 -26.48 -9.80 2.95
CA ASP A 212 -27.41 -10.84 2.50
C ASP A 212 -26.85 -12.26 2.80
N PRO A 213 -27.63 -13.14 3.46
CA PRO A 213 -27.22 -14.51 3.76
C PRO A 213 -26.85 -15.33 2.52
N ASP A 214 -27.46 -15.05 1.36
CA ASP A 214 -27.25 -15.79 0.12
C ASP A 214 -26.12 -15.21 -0.75
N ALA A 215 -25.50 -14.11 -0.32
CA ALA A 215 -24.40 -13.49 -1.06
C ALA A 215 -23.15 -14.39 -1.06
N GLU A 216 -22.64 -14.68 -2.26
CA GLU A 216 -21.36 -15.37 -2.44
C GLU A 216 -20.19 -14.39 -2.27
N ILE A 217 -19.68 -14.30 -1.04
CA ILE A 217 -18.57 -13.40 -0.68
C ILE A 217 -17.29 -14.22 -0.48
N LYS A 218 -16.20 -13.76 -1.08
CA LYS A 218 -14.89 -14.43 -1.03
C LYS A 218 -13.84 -13.51 -0.42
N ALA A 219 -12.85 -14.12 0.22
CA ALA A 219 -11.68 -13.37 0.66
C ALA A 219 -10.96 -12.75 -0.55
N GLY A 220 -10.57 -11.48 -0.41
CA GLY A 220 -9.99 -10.68 -1.49
C GLY A 220 -11.00 -9.84 -2.29
N ASP A 221 -12.31 -10.05 -2.11
CA ASP A 221 -13.32 -9.16 -2.72
C ASP A 221 -13.17 -7.73 -2.17
N MET A 222 -13.37 -6.73 -3.02
CA MET A 222 -13.26 -5.33 -2.61
C MET A 222 -14.51 -4.87 -1.87
N VAL A 223 -14.32 -4.07 -0.82
CA VAL A 223 -15.42 -3.40 -0.12
C VAL A 223 -15.30 -1.90 -0.32
N ILE A 224 -16.37 -1.30 -0.83
CA ILE A 224 -16.44 0.12 -1.18
C ILE A 224 -17.70 0.76 -0.59
N THR A 225 -17.74 2.09 -0.51
CA THR A 225 -18.95 2.80 -0.10
C THR A 225 -20.08 2.59 -1.12
N SER A 226 -21.31 2.39 -0.65
CA SER A 226 -22.47 2.17 -1.52
C SER A 226 -23.15 3.46 -1.96
N GLY A 227 -22.99 4.55 -1.20
CA GLY A 227 -23.70 5.83 -1.43
C GLY A 227 -25.12 5.89 -0.85
N LEU A 228 -25.64 4.77 -0.32
CA LEU A 228 -27.03 4.66 0.16
C LEU A 228 -27.29 5.44 1.47
N GLY A 229 -26.24 5.82 2.20
CA GLY A 229 -26.35 6.65 3.40
C GLY A 229 -26.54 8.15 3.11
N GLY A 230 -26.61 8.55 1.84
CA GLY A 230 -26.90 9.92 1.42
C GLY A 230 -25.73 10.90 1.48
N VAL A 231 -24.84 10.80 2.46
CA VAL A 231 -23.78 11.80 2.68
C VAL A 231 -22.41 11.42 2.10
N THR A 232 -22.08 10.14 2.12
CA THR A 232 -20.82 9.63 1.57
C THR A 232 -21.03 9.20 0.13
N PRO A 233 -20.24 9.67 -0.85
CA PRO A 233 -20.36 9.18 -2.22
C PRO A 233 -20.01 7.69 -2.28
N SER A 234 -20.59 7.00 -3.26
CA SER A 234 -20.27 5.62 -3.60
C SER A 234 -18.86 5.48 -4.18
N THR A 235 -18.31 4.27 -4.13
CA THR A 235 -17.03 3.89 -4.79
C THR A 235 -15.76 4.36 -4.09
N LEU A 236 -15.84 4.85 -2.86
CA LEU A 236 -14.65 5.02 -2.01
C LEU A 236 -14.23 3.66 -1.45
N LEU A 237 -12.95 3.30 -1.62
CA LEU A 237 -12.42 2.03 -1.10
C LEU A 237 -12.39 2.04 0.42
N ILE A 238 -12.89 0.98 1.03
CA ILE A 238 -12.84 0.75 2.48
C ILE A 238 -11.74 -0.27 2.79
N GLY A 239 -11.71 -1.37 2.03
CA GLY A 239 -10.80 -2.47 2.28
C GLY A 239 -11.08 -3.69 1.42
N GLU A 240 -10.49 -4.82 1.82
CA GLU A 240 -10.69 -6.13 1.18
C GLU A 240 -11.30 -7.11 2.18
N VAL A 241 -12.15 -8.01 1.70
CA VAL A 241 -12.74 -9.04 2.55
C VAL A 241 -11.65 -9.98 3.07
N ALA A 242 -11.52 -10.05 4.38
CA ALA A 242 -10.68 -11.03 5.07
C ALA A 242 -11.42 -12.36 5.27
N SER A 243 -12.68 -12.29 5.70
CA SER A 243 -13.57 -13.45 5.83
C SER A 243 -15.04 -13.02 5.88
N ALA A 244 -15.93 -13.94 5.52
CA ALA A 244 -17.37 -13.79 5.66
C ALA A 244 -17.95 -15.02 6.38
N GLN A 245 -18.86 -14.80 7.32
CA GLN A 245 -19.49 -15.86 8.11
C GLN A 245 -20.92 -15.45 8.47
N MET A 246 -21.80 -16.43 8.68
CA MET A 246 -23.14 -16.13 9.21
C MET A 246 -23.02 -15.53 10.62
N ASP A 247 -23.93 -14.61 10.92
CA ASP A 247 -24.14 -14.14 12.28
C ASP A 247 -24.68 -15.26 13.19
N ASP A 248 -24.68 -15.01 14.50
CA ASP A 248 -25.10 -16.00 15.50
C ASP A 248 -26.56 -16.48 15.32
N TYR A 249 -27.37 -15.72 14.58
CA TYR A 249 -28.79 -16.00 14.33
C TYR A 249 -29.04 -16.65 12.95
N GLY A 250 -28.04 -16.68 12.06
CA GLY A 250 -28.14 -17.16 10.68
C GLY A 250 -29.02 -16.29 9.78
N LEU A 251 -29.25 -15.02 10.13
CA LEU A 251 -30.12 -14.11 9.37
C LEU A 251 -29.35 -13.27 8.36
N PHE A 252 -28.10 -12.92 8.70
CA PHE A 252 -27.21 -12.12 7.87
C PHE A 252 -25.80 -12.70 7.89
N GLN A 253 -25.00 -12.36 6.90
CA GLN A 253 -23.55 -12.52 6.98
C GLN A 253 -22.93 -11.32 7.70
N THR A 254 -21.88 -11.62 8.46
CA THR A 254 -20.90 -10.67 8.99
C THR A 254 -19.60 -10.83 8.20
N VAL A 255 -19.09 -9.71 7.70
CA VAL A 255 -17.91 -9.65 6.85
C VAL A 255 -16.81 -8.90 7.59
N ASN A 256 -15.67 -9.56 7.79
CA ASN A 256 -14.45 -8.95 8.30
C ASN A 256 -13.67 -8.35 7.13
N ILE A 257 -13.25 -7.11 7.26
CA ILE A 257 -12.62 -6.33 6.20
C ILE A 257 -11.25 -5.87 6.66
N LEU A 258 -10.22 -6.21 5.89
CA LEU A 258 -8.89 -5.65 6.06
C LEU A 258 -8.89 -4.19 5.57
N PRO A 259 -8.61 -3.20 6.43
CA PRO A 259 -8.62 -1.79 6.03
C PRO A 259 -7.59 -1.51 4.91
N ALA A 260 -8.01 -0.81 3.86
CA ALA A 260 -7.09 -0.34 2.80
C ALA A 260 -6.38 0.97 3.16
N GLY A 261 -6.92 1.70 4.15
CA GLY A 261 -6.38 3.00 4.55
C GLY A 261 -5.22 2.84 5.54
N GLU A 262 -4.25 3.77 5.49
CA GLU A 262 -3.19 3.84 6.50
C GLU A 262 -3.80 4.35 7.82
N MET A 263 -3.69 3.55 8.89
CA MET A 263 -4.27 3.84 10.21
C MET A 263 -3.23 4.17 11.29
N THR A 264 -1.95 3.84 11.05
CA THR A 264 -0.88 3.93 12.04
C THR A 264 -0.25 5.32 12.02
N ASP A 265 0.28 5.74 10.86
CA ASP A 265 0.96 7.02 10.66
C ASP A 265 0.16 7.95 9.72
N ILE A 266 -0.98 8.42 10.22
CA ILE A 266 -1.88 9.32 9.47
C ILE A 266 -1.34 10.75 9.54
N ARG A 267 -0.55 11.16 8.54
CA ARG A 267 -0.03 12.54 8.42
C ARG A 267 -0.82 13.40 7.44
N PHE A 268 -1.23 12.80 6.33
CA PHE A 268 -1.98 13.45 5.27
C PHE A 268 -3.28 12.69 5.05
N VAL A 269 -4.36 13.43 4.80
CA VAL A 269 -5.66 12.87 4.50
C VAL A 269 -6.29 13.58 3.32
N THR A 270 -7.31 12.98 2.74
CA THR A 270 -8.13 13.58 1.69
C THR A 270 -9.58 13.64 2.18
N VAL A 271 -10.13 14.84 2.27
CA VAL A 271 -11.56 15.06 2.53
C VAL A 271 -12.30 14.98 1.20
N ILE A 272 -13.40 14.26 1.18
CA ILE A 272 -14.20 14.05 -0.03
C ILE A 272 -15.35 15.05 -0.02
N LEU A 273 -15.24 16.11 -0.83
CA LEU A 273 -16.28 17.12 -1.00
C LEU A 273 -17.34 16.59 -1.96
N VAL A 274 -18.61 16.73 -1.61
CA VAL A 274 -19.74 16.37 -2.48
C VAL A 274 -20.50 17.65 -2.84
N GLY A 275 -20.91 17.78 -4.11
CA GLY A 275 -21.76 18.88 -4.58
C GLY A 275 -23.07 18.93 -3.79
N GLU A 276 -23.67 20.12 -3.65
CA GLU A 276 -24.96 20.27 -2.98
C GLU A 276 -26.04 19.44 -3.68
N ARG A 277 -26.51 18.38 -3.00
CA ARG A 277 -27.79 17.76 -3.34
C ARG A 277 -28.86 18.77 -2.95
N SER A 278 -29.70 19.19 -3.90
CA SER A 278 -30.93 19.91 -3.58
C SER A 278 -31.75 19.04 -2.63
N GLU A 279 -31.81 19.42 -1.35
CA GLU A 279 -32.72 18.81 -0.40
C GLU A 279 -34.13 18.93 -0.97
N VAL A 280 -34.73 17.79 -1.34
CA VAL A 280 -36.17 17.74 -1.57
C VAL A 280 -36.80 17.91 -0.20
N SER A 281 -37.29 19.12 0.08
CA SER A 281 -38.09 19.40 1.26
C SER A 281 -39.29 18.45 1.28
N GLU A 282 -39.38 17.60 2.31
CA GLU A 282 -40.62 16.94 2.67
C GLU A 282 -41.59 18.02 3.19
N ASP A 283 -42.51 18.45 2.33
CA ASP A 283 -43.71 19.21 2.70
C ASP A 283 -44.83 18.26 3.18
#